data_AF-A0A151NGF5-F1
#
_entry.id   AF-A0A151NGF5-F1
#
_cell.length_a   1.000
_cell.length_b   1.000
_cell.length_c   1.000
_cell.angle_alpha   90.00
_cell.angle_beta   90.00
_cell.angle_gamma   90.00
#
_symmetry.space_group_name_H-M   'P 1'
#
loop_
_entity.id
_entity.type
_entity.pdbx_description
1 polymer ?
#
loop_
_entity_poly.entity_id
_entity_poly.type
_entity_poly.pdbx_seq_one_letter_code
_entity_poly.pdbx_strand_id
1 'polypeptide(L)'
;MRGAVMAALQQVRDAASGRVGAVFQLYEAAAAAGELGLAAAVRRSALSPSLADALAWLRDAERCYRQAYLECELLLLRAHREDLSEMEALPRAWGRLLERHNPDVVEDALLKASLFLETG
;
A
#
# COMPACT_ATOMS: atom_id res chain seq x y z
N MET A 1 2.97 -8.68 57.67
CA MET A 1 2.23 -8.36 56.43
C MET A 1 2.92 -7.34 55.52
N ARG A 2 3.40 -6.18 56.01
CA ARG A 2 4.06 -5.15 55.16
C ARG A 2 5.29 -5.61 54.35
N GLY A 3 6.17 -6.44 54.92
CA GLY A 3 7.37 -6.95 54.22
C GLY A 3 7.06 -7.85 53.02
N ALA A 4 5.99 -8.65 53.10
CA ALA A 4 5.57 -9.53 52.01
C ALA A 4 5.00 -8.75 50.81
N VAL A 5 4.25 -7.67 51.08
CA VAL A 5 3.72 -6.78 50.04
C VAL A 5 4.87 -6.08 49.30
N MET A 6 5.88 -5.60 50.03
CA MET A 6 7.06 -4.97 49.41
C MET A 6 7.88 -5.95 48.56
N ALA A 7 8.05 -7.19 49.02
CA ALA A 7 8.73 -8.23 48.24
C ALA A 7 7.97 -8.57 46.94
N ALA A 8 6.63 -8.66 47.00
CA ALA A 8 5.81 -8.90 45.83
C ALA A 8 5.90 -7.75 44.81
N LEU A 9 5.87 -6.49 45.26
CA LEU A 9 6.04 -5.33 44.38
C LEU A 9 7.43 -5.29 43.72
N GLN A 10 8.47 -5.64 44.48
CA GLN A 10 9.83 -5.75 43.96
C GLN A 10 9.90 -6.80 42.84
N GLN A 11 9.29 -7.98 43.06
CA GLN A 11 9.24 -9.04 42.06
C GLN A 11 8.50 -8.62 40.79
N VAL A 12 7.36 -7.94 40.92
CA VAL A 12 6.60 -7.42 39.76
C VAL A 12 7.43 -6.39 38.98
N ARG A 13 8.12 -5.49 39.68
CA ARG A 13 8.99 -4.50 39.05
C ARG A 13 10.13 -5.18 38.31
N ASP A 14 10.83 -6.12 38.95
CA ASP A 14 11.97 -6.81 38.35
C ASP A 14 11.54 -7.64 37.13
N ALA A 15 10.37 -8.28 37.20
CA ALA A 15 9.78 -8.98 36.05
C ALA A 15 9.39 -8.03 34.92
N ALA A 16 8.80 -6.87 35.22
CA ALA A 16 8.46 -5.86 34.22
C ALA A 16 9.73 -5.27 33.57
N SER A 17 10.73 -4.92 34.37
CA SER A 17 12.04 -4.46 33.89
C SER A 17 12.74 -5.50 33.04
N GLY A 18 12.70 -6.77 33.42
CA GLY A 18 13.25 -7.86 32.62
C GLY A 18 12.55 -8.01 31.27
N ARG A 19 11.21 -7.91 31.24
CA ARG A 19 10.45 -7.94 29.98
C ARG A 19 10.74 -6.74 29.09
N VAL A 20 10.82 -5.53 29.64
CA VAL A 20 11.21 -4.33 28.88
C VAL A 20 12.62 -4.46 28.33
N GLY A 21 13.57 -4.96 29.12
CA GLY A 21 14.93 -5.22 28.68
C GLY A 21 15.01 -6.24 27.54
N ALA A 22 14.25 -7.33 27.63
CA ALA A 22 14.17 -8.34 26.56
C ALA A 22 13.60 -7.77 25.25
N VAL A 23 12.57 -6.91 25.33
CA VAL A 23 12.01 -6.22 24.15
C VAL A 23 13.05 -5.31 23.51
N PHE A 24 13.82 -4.56 24.32
CA PHE A 24 14.90 -3.72 23.80
C PHE A 24 16.00 -4.52 23.11
N GLN A 25 16.42 -5.65 23.70
CA GLN A 25 17.43 -6.51 23.08
C GLN A 25 16.96 -7.12 21.76
N LEU A 26 15.68 -7.52 21.66
CA LEU A 26 15.09 -7.98 20.40
C LEU A 26 15.11 -6.87 19.34
N TYR A 27 14.77 -5.65 19.73
CA TYR A 27 14.79 -4.51 18.81
C TYR A 27 16.21 -4.18 18.33
N GLU A 28 17.18 -4.14 19.23
CA GLU A 28 18.58 -3.90 18.88
C GLU A 28 19.16 -5.01 17.99
N ALA A 29 18.81 -6.28 18.27
CA ALA A 29 19.22 -7.41 17.45
C ALA A 29 18.64 -7.32 16.02
N ALA A 30 17.35 -6.98 15.89
CA ALA A 30 16.71 -6.77 14.59
C ALA A 30 17.28 -5.55 13.84
N ALA A 31 17.61 -4.47 14.55
CA ALA A 31 18.29 -3.30 13.97
C ALA A 31 19.69 -3.65 13.47
N ALA A 32 20.48 -4.38 14.28
CA ALA A 32 21.83 -4.82 13.93
C ALA A 32 21.84 -5.81 12.75
N ALA A 33 20.80 -6.65 12.64
CA ALA A 33 20.58 -7.54 11.50
C ALA A 33 20.12 -6.81 10.23
N GLY A 34 19.85 -5.50 10.29
CA GLY A 34 19.34 -4.70 9.17
C GLY A 34 17.92 -5.09 8.78
N GLU A 35 17.16 -5.67 9.71
CA GLU A 35 15.76 -6.05 9.51
C GLU A 35 14.79 -4.90 9.84
N LEU A 36 15.31 -3.83 10.47
CA LEU A 36 14.58 -2.61 10.76
C LEU A 36 15.05 -1.47 9.85
N GLY A 37 14.09 -0.71 9.34
CA GLY A 37 14.34 0.50 8.54
C GLY A 37 13.96 0.39 7.06
N LEU A 38 14.08 1.50 6.34
CA LEU A 38 13.60 1.65 4.97
C LEU A 38 14.26 0.65 3.99
N ALA A 39 15.55 0.36 4.18
CA ALA A 39 16.28 -0.61 3.38
C ALA A 39 15.72 -2.04 3.55
N ALA A 40 15.30 -2.39 4.77
CA ALA A 40 14.66 -3.67 5.07
C ALA A 40 13.26 -3.76 4.44
N ALA A 41 12.48 -2.68 4.54
CA ALA A 41 11.13 -2.59 3.96
C ALA A 41 11.12 -2.67 2.42
N VAL A 42 12.19 -2.23 1.77
CA VAL A 42 12.35 -2.27 0.31
C VAL A 42 13.03 -3.57 -0.17
N ARG A 43 13.60 -4.37 0.73
CA ARG A 43 14.25 -5.64 0.39
C ARG A 43 13.22 -6.65 -0.11
N ARG A 44 13.47 -7.21 -1.30
CA ARG A 44 12.67 -8.32 -1.85
C ARG A 44 12.84 -9.56 -0.97
N SER A 45 11.73 -10.10 -0.48
CA SER A 45 11.67 -11.39 0.20
C SER A 45 11.04 -12.42 -0.75
N ALA A 46 11.41 -13.70 -0.60
CA ALA A 46 10.77 -14.79 -1.34
C ALA A 46 9.36 -15.10 -0.81
N LEU A 47 9.04 -14.65 0.42
CA LEU A 47 7.80 -14.96 1.13
C LEU A 47 6.80 -13.80 1.10
N SER A 48 7.26 -12.57 0.88
CA SER A 48 6.41 -11.38 0.82
C SER A 48 6.95 -10.35 -0.18
N PRO A 49 6.08 -9.68 -0.94
CA PRO A 49 6.47 -8.59 -1.83
C PRO A 49 7.07 -7.44 -1.02
N SER A 50 8.00 -6.68 -1.61
CA SER A 50 8.60 -5.54 -0.90
C SER A 50 7.71 -4.29 -0.94
N LEU A 51 8.00 -3.31 -0.09
CA LEU A 51 7.33 -2.00 -0.13
C LEU A 51 7.46 -1.33 -1.51
N ALA A 52 8.58 -1.54 -2.22
CA ALA A 52 8.75 -1.00 -3.56
C ALA A 52 7.81 -1.67 -4.58
N ASP A 53 7.54 -2.97 -4.42
CA ASP A 53 6.57 -3.68 -5.26
C ASP A 53 5.15 -3.18 -4.98
N ALA A 54 4.79 -3.00 -3.70
CA ALA A 54 3.50 -2.44 -3.31
C ALA A 54 3.28 -1.02 -3.86
N LEU A 55 4.28 -0.16 -3.75
CA LEU A 55 4.24 1.19 -4.32
C LEU A 55 4.18 1.17 -5.86
N ALA A 56 4.82 0.21 -6.52
CA ALA A 56 4.73 0.06 -7.96
C ALA A 56 3.29 -0.28 -8.40
N TRP A 57 2.61 -1.19 -7.71
CA TRP A 57 1.21 -1.53 -8.00
C TRP A 57 0.28 -0.34 -7.82
N LEU A 58 0.43 0.42 -6.73
CA LEU A 58 -0.35 1.65 -6.52
C LEU A 58 -0.12 2.68 -7.62
N ARG A 59 1.13 2.82 -8.08
CA ARG A 59 1.47 3.71 -9.18
C ARG A 59 0.89 3.22 -10.51
N ASP A 60 0.82 1.91 -10.74
CA ASP A 60 0.19 1.34 -11.93
C ASP A 60 -1.32 1.64 -11.93
N ALA A 61 -1.99 1.49 -10.79
CA ALA A 61 -3.39 1.89 -10.62
C ALA A 61 -3.59 3.40 -10.88
N GLU A 62 -2.75 4.25 -10.30
CA GLU A 62 -2.79 5.70 -10.53
C GLU A 62 -2.61 6.05 -12.02
N ARG A 63 -1.66 5.38 -12.70
CA ARG A 63 -1.40 5.57 -14.13
C ARG A 63 -2.63 5.22 -14.97
N CYS A 64 -3.31 4.11 -14.66
CA CYS A 64 -4.55 3.72 -15.33
C CYS A 64 -5.61 4.84 -15.23
N TYR A 65 -5.88 5.34 -14.03
CA TYR A 65 -6.85 6.42 -13.84
C TYR A 65 -6.44 7.72 -14.53
N ARG A 66 -5.16 8.09 -14.45
CA ARG A 66 -4.65 9.30 -15.11
C ARG A 66 -4.81 9.21 -16.63
N GLN A 67 -4.51 8.06 -17.21
CA GLN A 67 -4.66 7.85 -18.64
C GLN A 67 -6.13 7.90 -19.05
N ALA A 68 -7.02 7.23 -18.32
CA ALA A 68 -8.46 7.29 -18.56
C ALA A 68 -8.99 8.72 -18.51
N TYR A 69 -8.58 9.50 -17.50
CA TYR A 69 -8.97 10.90 -17.36
C TYR A 69 -8.54 11.75 -18.55
N LEU A 70 -7.26 11.68 -18.94
CA LEU A 70 -6.74 12.47 -20.06
C LEU A 70 -7.41 12.11 -21.39
N GLU A 71 -7.69 10.82 -21.61
CA GLU A 71 -8.40 10.40 -22.81
C GLU A 71 -9.86 10.85 -22.83
N CYS A 72 -10.54 10.84 -21.67
CA CYS A 72 -11.88 11.42 -21.52
C CYS A 72 -11.86 12.92 -21.81
N GLU A 73 -10.90 13.65 -21.25
CA GLU A 73 -10.73 15.09 -21.48
C GLU A 73 -10.49 15.37 -22.97
N LEU A 74 -9.58 14.65 -23.62
CA LEU A 74 -9.32 14.78 -25.05
C LEU A 74 -10.55 14.45 -25.91
N LEU A 75 -11.33 13.45 -25.53
CA LEU A 75 -12.56 13.09 -26.24
C LEU A 75 -13.61 14.20 -26.14
N LEU A 76 -13.77 14.80 -24.97
CA LEU A 76 -14.70 15.92 -24.74
C LEU A 76 -14.23 17.20 -25.42
N LEU A 77 -12.93 17.47 -25.44
CA LEU A 77 -12.35 18.60 -26.16
C LEU A 77 -12.50 18.46 -27.68
N ARG A 78 -12.39 17.23 -28.20
CA ARG A 78 -12.65 16.94 -29.61
C ARG A 78 -14.10 17.17 -29.98
N ALA A 79 -15.05 16.72 -29.16
CA ALA A 79 -16.47 16.86 -29.41
C ALA A 79 -16.91 18.34 -29.43
N HIS A 80 -16.61 19.00 -30.55
CA HIS A 80 -16.96 20.38 -30.79
C HIS A 80 -18.41 20.45 -31.24
N ARG A 81 -19.19 21.39 -30.70
CA ARG A 81 -20.63 21.50 -30.99
C ARG A 81 -20.95 21.81 -32.45
N GLU A 82 -19.96 22.27 -33.20
CA GLU A 82 -20.08 22.63 -34.61
C GLU A 82 -19.83 21.45 -35.55
N ASP A 83 -19.25 20.34 -35.05
CA ASP A 83 -19.05 19.10 -35.82
C ASP A 83 -20.07 18.03 -35.40
N LEU A 84 -21.18 17.99 -36.13
CA LEU A 84 -22.27 17.05 -35.91
C LEU A 84 -21.80 15.59 -36.00
N SER A 85 -20.84 15.28 -36.87
CA SER A 85 -20.33 13.92 -37.05
C SER A 85 -19.55 13.45 -35.82
N GLU A 86 -18.75 14.33 -35.20
CA GLU A 86 -18.04 14.01 -33.95
C GLU A 86 -19.01 13.88 -32.78
N MET A 87 -20.05 14.72 -32.72
CA MET A 87 -21.11 14.62 -31.69
C MET A 87 -21.90 13.31 -31.77
N GLU A 88 -22.25 12.85 -32.98
CA GLU A 88 -22.97 11.58 -33.17
C GLU A 88 -22.09 10.36 -32.84
N ALA A 89 -20.78 10.45 -33.10
CA ALA A 89 -19.83 9.39 -32.80
C ALA A 89 -19.43 9.33 -31.31
N LEU A 90 -19.64 10.41 -30.55
CA LEU A 90 -19.20 10.57 -29.17
C LEU A 90 -19.67 9.45 -28.23
N PRO A 91 -20.97 9.05 -28.18
CA PRO A 91 -21.40 7.99 -27.26
C PRO A 91 -20.70 6.65 -27.50
N ARG A 92 -20.44 6.33 -28.77
CA ARG A 92 -19.74 5.10 -29.16
C ARG A 92 -18.25 5.19 -28.84
N ALA A 93 -17.64 6.34 -29.04
CA ALA A 93 -16.24 6.59 -28.67
C ALA A 93 -16.04 6.53 -27.15
N TRP A 94 -16.98 7.07 -26.39
CA TRP A 94 -17.02 7.01 -24.92
C TRP A 94 -17.11 5.57 -24.42
N GLY A 95 -18.03 4.76 -24.97
CA GLY A 95 -18.18 3.35 -24.61
C GLY A 95 -16.89 2.56 -24.82
N ARG A 96 -16.25 2.70 -25.99
CA ARG A 96 -14.96 2.03 -26.29
C ARG A 96 -13.82 2.49 -25.38
N LEU A 97 -13.82 3.75 -24.96
CA LEU A 97 -12.82 4.28 -24.04
C LEU A 97 -12.96 3.61 -22.66
N LEU A 98 -14.19 3.51 -22.14
CA LEU A 98 -14.45 2.84 -20.87
C LEU A 98 -14.09 1.35 -20.93
N GLU A 99 -14.41 0.66 -22.03
CA GLU A 99 -14.04 -0.75 -22.23
C GLU A 99 -12.51 -0.97 -22.23
N ARG A 100 -11.75 0.01 -22.74
CA ARG A 100 -10.28 -0.07 -22.79
C ARG A 100 -9.64 0.08 -21.40
N HIS A 101 -10.24 0.87 -20.52
CA HIS A 101 -9.78 1.06 -19.15
C HIS A 101 -10.52 0.10 -18.23
N ASN A 102 -10.15 -1.18 -18.34
CA ASN A 102 -10.76 -2.26 -17.59
C ASN A 102 -10.42 -2.15 -16.08
N PRO A 103 -11.41 -2.18 -15.16
CA PRO A 103 -11.19 -2.16 -13.71
C PRO A 103 -10.28 -3.27 -13.20
N ASP A 104 -10.14 -4.39 -13.93
CA ASP A 104 -9.36 -5.57 -13.53
C ASP A 104 -7.90 -5.24 -13.14
N VAL A 105 -7.24 -4.31 -13.85
CA VAL A 105 -5.83 -3.94 -13.56
C VAL A 105 -5.72 -3.17 -12.24
N VAL A 106 -6.70 -2.30 -11.99
CA VAL A 106 -6.76 -1.53 -10.73
C VAL A 106 -7.13 -2.45 -9.59
N GLU A 107 -8.11 -3.34 -9.78
CA GLU A 107 -8.55 -4.30 -8.78
C GLU A 107 -7.42 -5.25 -8.38
N ASP A 108 -6.69 -5.81 -9.35
CA ASP A 108 -5.53 -6.67 -9.11
C ASP A 108 -4.41 -5.92 -8.37
N ALA A 109 -4.11 -4.67 -8.76
CA ALA A 109 -3.12 -3.84 -8.08
C ALA A 109 -3.50 -3.52 -6.62
N LEU A 110 -4.77 -3.18 -6.37
CA LEU A 110 -5.28 -2.89 -5.03
C LEU A 110 -5.34 -4.15 -4.16
N LEU A 111 -5.74 -5.29 -4.72
CA LEU A 111 -5.75 -6.58 -4.03
C LEU A 111 -4.33 -7.01 -3.62
N LYS A 112 -3.36 -6.85 -4.52
CA LYS A 112 -1.94 -7.11 -4.21
C LYS A 112 -1.41 -6.19 -3.12
N ALA A 113 -1.79 -4.90 -3.15
CA ALA A 113 -1.41 -3.94 -2.12
C ALA A 113 -2.07 -4.25 -0.76
N SER A 114 -3.33 -4.70 -0.73
CA SER A 114 -4.00 -5.09 0.53
C SER A 114 -3.38 -6.34 1.13
N LEU A 115 -3.07 -7.35 0.31
CA LEU A 115 -2.35 -8.56 0.75
C LEU A 115 -0.98 -8.24 1.35
N PHE A 116 -0.26 -7.26 0.81
CA PHE A 116 1.00 -6.77 1.40
C PHE A 116 0.78 -6.20 2.82
N LEU A 117 -0.29 -5.43 3.04
CA LEU A 117 -0.60 -4.86 4.36
C LEU A 117 -1.05 -5.91 5.39
N GLU A 118 -1.62 -7.03 4.94
CA GLU A 118 -2.03 -8.15 5.80
C GLU A 118 -0.87 -9.09 6.17
N THR A 119 0.22 -9.09 5.38
CA THR A 119 1.38 -9.98 5.56
C THR A 119 2.63 -9.30 6.13
N GLY A 120 2.61 -7.98 6.26
CA GLY A 120 3.72 -7.15 6.79
C GLY A 120 3.64 -6.86 8.29
#